data_AF-A0A659UUJ9-F1
#
_entry.id   AF-A0A659UUJ9-F1
#
_cell.length_a   1.000
_cell.length_b   1.000
_cell.length_c   1.000
_cell.angle_alpha   90.00
_cell.angle_beta   90.00
_cell.angle_gamma   90.00
#
_symmetry.space_group_name_H-M   'P 1'
#
loop_
_entity.id
_entity.type
_entity.pdbx_description
1 polymer ?
#
loop_
_entity_poly.entity_id
_entity_poly.type
_entity_poly.pdbx_seq_one_letter_code
_entity_poly.pdbx_strand_id
1 'polypeptide(L)'
;MTAGAGALVALALLSIAYGSTLIPLSDVIAALGRAVGLDEPEISGPGGKIVVDLRLPRTILAICVGGGLGIVGALLQTVTRNDLADPFLFGLSSGAA
;
A
#
# COMPACT_ATOMS: atom_id res chain seq x y z
N MET A 1 15.38 7.57 -7.99
CA MET A 1 14.11 8.00 -7.34
C MET A 1 12.89 7.70 -8.21
N THR A 2 12.89 8.07 -9.50
CA THR A 2 11.80 7.81 -10.45
C THR A 2 11.45 6.32 -10.62
N ALA A 3 12.46 5.44 -10.67
CA ALA A 3 12.24 3.99 -10.76
C ALA A 3 11.51 3.42 -9.53
N GLY A 4 11.84 3.88 -8.33
CA GLY A 4 11.20 3.43 -7.09
C GLY A 4 9.75 3.90 -6.97
N ALA A 5 9.48 5.16 -7.34
CA ALA A 5 8.12 5.68 -7.40
C ALA A 5 7.26 4.94 -8.44
N GLY A 6 7.83 4.68 -9.63
CA GLY A 6 7.15 3.90 -10.67
C GLY A 6 6.82 2.47 -10.21
N ALA A 7 7.77 1.79 -9.55
CA ALA A 7 7.54 0.46 -8.99
C ALA A 7 6.47 0.47 -7.89
N LEU A 8 6.47 1.48 -7.01
CA LEU A 8 5.45 1.62 -5.96
C LEU A 8 4.05 1.75 -6.55
N VAL A 9 3.87 2.60 -7.56
CA VAL A 9 2.58 2.79 -8.24
C VAL A 9 2.14 1.50 -8.94
N ALA A 10 3.05 0.83 -9.66
CA ALA A 10 2.74 -0.43 -10.33
C ALA A 10 2.32 -1.53 -9.32
N LEU A 11 3.04 -1.66 -8.20
CA LEU A 11 2.72 -2.63 -7.15
C LEU A 11 1.43 -2.28 -6.40
N ALA A 12 1.13 -0.99 -6.20
CA ALA A 12 -0.12 -0.55 -5.60
C ALA A 12 -1.32 -0.90 -6.49
N LEU A 13 -1.23 -0.64 -7.80
CA LEU A 13 -2.26 -1.04 -8.77
C LEU A 13 -2.42 -2.57 -8.81
N LEU A 14 -1.31 -3.31 -8.81
CA LEU A 14 -1.33 -4.78 -8.76
C LEU A 14 -1.99 -5.30 -7.47
N SER A 15 -1.68 -4.69 -6.32
CA SER A 15 -2.26 -5.02 -5.02
C SER A 15 -3.76 -4.76 -4.97
N ILE A 16 -4.27 -3.77 -5.71
CA ILE A 16 -5.70 -3.46 -5.78
C ILE A 16 -6.40 -4.39 -6.79
N ALA A 17 -5.74 -4.74 -7.89
CA ALA A 17 -6.29 -5.65 -8.92
C ALA A 17 -6.38 -7.11 -8.42
N TYR A 18 -5.36 -7.58 -7.68
CA TYR A 18 -5.33 -8.94 -7.13
C TYR A 18 -6.09 -9.05 -5.79
N GLY A 19 -7.03 -9.98 -5.72
CA GLY A 19 -7.79 -10.30 -4.52
C GLY A 19 -8.68 -11.53 -4.70
N SER A 20 -9.72 -11.67 -3.86
CA SER A 20 -10.67 -12.81 -3.92
C SER A 20 -11.41 -12.95 -5.26
N THR A 21 -11.53 -11.84 -6.00
CA THR A 21 -12.02 -11.77 -7.37
C THR A 21 -11.03 -10.96 -8.20
N LEU A 22 -10.68 -11.46 -9.39
CA LEU A 22 -9.88 -10.70 -10.34
C LEU A 22 -10.74 -9.57 -10.90
N ILE A 23 -10.35 -8.33 -10.63
CA ILE A 23 -11.01 -7.13 -11.14
C ILE A 23 -10.10 -6.56 -12.22
N PRO A 24 -10.58 -6.36 -13.46
CA PRO A 24 -9.74 -5.84 -14.53
C PRO A 24 -9.25 -4.42 -14.19
N LEU A 25 -8.07 -4.05 -14.69
CA LEU A 25 -7.45 -2.75 -14.37
C LEU A 25 -8.33 -1.55 -14.76
N SER A 26 -9.14 -1.68 -15.81
CA SER A 26 -10.12 -0.66 -16.21
C SER A 26 -11.09 -0.32 -15.08
N ASP A 27 -11.59 -1.34 -14.38
CA ASP A 27 -12.59 -1.18 -13.32
C ASP A 27 -11.94 -0.65 -12.04
N VAL A 28 -10.66 -0.97 -11.81
CA VAL A 28 -9.86 -0.40 -10.72
C VAL A 28 -9.65 1.10 -10.92
N ILE A 29 -9.28 1.52 -12.14
CA ILE A 29 -9.07 2.93 -12.48
C ILE A 29 -10.39 3.71 -12.37
N ALA A 30 -11.48 3.17 -12.91
CA ALA A 30 -12.80 3.81 -12.80
C ALA A 30 -13.30 3.88 -11.35
N ALA A 31 -13.05 2.84 -10.53
CA ALA A 31 -13.41 2.85 -9.10
C ALA A 31 -12.60 3.89 -8.30
N LEU A 32 -11.30 4.03 -8.61
CA LEU A 32 -10.44 5.08 -8.06
C LEU A 32 -10.88 6.47 -8.50
N GLY A 33 -11.22 6.66 -9.78
CA GLY A 33 -11.75 7.90 -10.33
C GLY A 33 -13.00 8.35 -9.58
N ARG A 34 -13.95 7.42 -9.37
CA ARG A 34 -15.15 7.66 -8.57
C ARG A 34 -14.83 8.03 -7.12
N ALA A 35 -13.88 7.34 -6.48
CA ALA A 35 -13.49 7.64 -5.09
C ALA A 35 -12.89 9.05 -4.92
N VAL A 36 -12.29 9.60 -5.98
CA VAL A 36 -11.71 10.96 -6.01
C VAL A 36 -12.74 12.01 -6.50
N GLY A 37 -13.96 11.60 -6.87
CA GLY A 37 -15.02 12.50 -7.33
C GLY A 37 -14.95 12.85 -8.82
N LEU A 38 -14.23 12.05 -9.62
CA LEU A 38 -14.29 12.13 -11.07
C LEU A 38 -15.47 11.26 -11.55
N ASP A 39 -16.47 11.90 -12.15
CA ASP A 39 -17.65 11.25 -12.73
C ASP A 39 -17.27 10.43 -13.98
N GLU A 40 -16.79 9.21 -13.76
CA GLU A 40 -16.57 8.18 -14.79
C GLU A 40 -17.69 7.11 -14.74
N PRO A 41 -17.94 6.41 -15.86
CA PRO A 41 -19.20 5.72 -16.11
C PRO A 41 -19.55 4.65 -15.07
N GLU A 42 -20.85 4.47 -14.88
CA GLU A 42 -21.47 3.60 -13.88
C GLU A 42 -20.91 2.17 -13.92
N ILE A 43 -19.98 1.86 -13.01
CA ILE A 43 -19.52 0.48 -12.80
C ILE A 43 -20.70 -0.34 -12.27
N SER A 44 -21.31 -1.10 -13.16
CA SER A 44 -22.35 -2.08 -12.85
C SER A 44 -21.74 -3.30 -12.17
N GLY A 45 -21.47 -3.24 -10.86
CA GLY A 45 -21.12 -4.44 -10.10
C GLY A 45 -20.63 -4.23 -8.65
N PRO A 46 -20.74 -5.26 -7.79
CA PRO A 46 -20.20 -5.24 -6.41
C PRO A 46 -18.69 -4.99 -6.32
N GLY A 47 -17.94 -5.23 -7.41
CA GLY A 47 -16.48 -5.13 -7.46
C GLY A 47 -15.94 -3.74 -7.13
N GLY A 48 -16.59 -2.67 -7.59
CA GLY A 48 -16.14 -1.29 -7.32
C GLY A 48 -16.17 -0.95 -5.83
N LYS A 49 -17.16 -1.46 -5.09
CA LYS A 49 -17.27 -1.26 -3.63
C LYS A 49 -16.15 -1.99 -2.88
N ILE A 50 -15.82 -3.21 -3.29
CA ILE A 50 -14.72 -3.99 -2.70
C ILE A 50 -13.37 -3.26 -2.89
N VAL A 51 -13.17 -2.62 -4.05
CA VAL A 51 -11.96 -1.84 -4.32
C VAL A 51 -11.85 -0.67 -3.36
N VAL A 52 -12.90 0.16 -3.23
CA VAL A 52 -12.87 1.39 -2.42
C VAL A 52 -12.88 1.11 -0.92
N ASP A 53 -13.74 0.18 -0.46
CA ASP A 53 -13.97 -0.01 0.98
C ASP A 53 -12.98 -0.99 1.64
N LEU A 54 -12.34 -1.88 0.87
CA LEU A 54 -11.46 -2.92 1.42
C LEU A 54 -10.04 -2.87 0.85
N ARG A 55 -9.88 -2.85 -0.48
CA ARG A 55 -8.55 -3.00 -1.09
C ARG A 55 -7.73 -1.72 -0.99
N LEU A 56 -8.34 -0.58 -1.31
CA LEU A 56 -7.70 0.73 -1.25
C LEU A 56 -7.16 1.06 0.16
N PRO A 57 -7.95 1.00 1.25
CA PRO A 57 -7.44 1.28 2.59
C PRO A 57 -6.35 0.29 3.00
N ARG A 58 -6.45 -0.99 2.61
CA ARG A 58 -5.42 -2.00 2.88
C ARG A 58 -4.10 -1.68 2.17
N THR A 59 -4.15 -1.28 0.90
CA THR A 59 -2.95 -0.92 0.13
C THR A 59 -2.30 0.34 0.70
N ILE A 60 -3.08 1.34 1.09
CA ILE A 60 -2.56 2.55 1.76
C ILE A 60 -1.87 2.17 3.07
N LEU A 61 -2.51 1.36 3.92
CA LEU A 61 -1.91 0.88 5.17
C LEU A 61 -0.60 0.13 4.92
N ALA A 62 -0.54 -0.75 3.92
CA ALA A 62 0.67 -1.50 3.58
C ALA A 62 1.82 -0.56 3.19
N ILE A 63 1.55 0.49 2.40
CA ILE A 63 2.54 1.49 2.00
C ILE A 63 3.03 2.28 3.23
N CYS A 64 2.11 2.73 4.08
CA CYS A 64 2.45 3.49 5.29
C CYS A 64 3.28 2.66 6.27
N VAL A 65 2.89 1.42 6.54
CA VAL A 65 3.60 0.51 7.45
C VAL A 65 4.98 0.15 6.88
N GLY A 66 5.05 -0.23 5.60
CA GLY A 66 6.32 -0.56 4.95
C GLY A 66 7.28 0.62 4.90
N GLY A 67 6.78 1.81 4.53
CA GLY A 67 7.57 3.04 4.55
C GLY A 67 8.04 3.42 5.94
N GLY A 68 7.17 3.32 6.95
CA GLY A 68 7.52 3.57 8.35
C GLY A 68 8.61 2.62 8.86
N LEU A 69 8.46 1.32 8.64
CA LEU A 69 9.47 0.33 9.01
C LEU A 69 10.81 0.55 8.29
N GLY A 70 10.78 0.93 7.01
CA GLY A 70 11.98 1.29 6.25
C GLY A 70 12.72 2.50 6.85
N ILE A 71 11.98 3.53 7.26
CA ILE A 71 12.55 4.72 7.92
C ILE A 71 13.16 4.33 9.27
N VAL A 72 12.44 3.56 10.09
CA VAL A 72 12.96 3.10 11.40
C VAL A 72 14.22 2.26 11.24
N GLY A 73 14.25 1.35 10.26
CA GLY A 73 15.44 0.54 9.95
C GLY A 73 16.64 1.42 9.57
N ALA A 74 16.46 2.38 8.66
CA ALA A 74 17.51 3.30 8.25
C ALA A 74 18.05 4.15 9.42
N LEU A 75 17.16 4.61 10.30
CA LEU A 75 17.54 5.37 11.50
C LEU A 75 18.35 4.51 12.47
N LEU A 76 17.91 3.28 12.75
CA LEU A 76 18.61 2.37 13.66
C LEU A 76 19.98 1.99 13.13
N GLN A 77 20.09 1.65 11.84
CA GLN A 77 21.36 1.36 11.18
C GLN A 77 22.32 2.56 11.29
N THR A 78 21.82 3.78 11.11
CA THR A 78 22.63 5.01 11.21
C THR A 78 23.09 5.30 12.64
N VAL A 79 22.18 5.23 13.62
CA VAL A 79 22.48 5.54 15.03
C VAL A 79 23.43 4.53 15.64
N THR A 80 23.22 3.24 15.34
CA THR A 80 24.08 2.16 15.84
C THR A 80 25.35 1.97 15.03
N ARG A 81 25.41 2.58 13.83
CA ARG A 81 26.46 2.35 12.82
C ARG A 81 26.65 0.85 12.53
N ASN A 82 25.54 0.13 12.45
CA ASN A 82 25.50 -1.30 12.22
C ASN A 82 24.39 -1.62 11.20
N ASP A 83 24.80 -2.05 10.01
CA ASP A 83 23.88 -2.39 8.91
C ASP A 83 23.01 -3.61 9.21
N LEU A 84 23.32 -4.37 10.28
CA LEU A 84 22.52 -5.49 10.77
C LEU A 84 21.52 -5.10 11.88
N ALA A 85 21.47 -3.82 12.28
CA ALA A 85 20.53 -3.37 13.29
C ALA A 85 19.08 -3.44 12.76
N ASP A 86 18.22 -4.14 13.49
CA ASP A 86 16.83 -4.41 13.11
C ASP A 86 15.84 -3.83 14.14
N PRO A 87 14.72 -3.20 13.70
CA PRO A 87 13.72 -2.60 14.58
C PRO A 87 13.09 -3.54 15.60
N PHE A 88 12.96 -4.82 15.27
CA PHE A 88 12.32 -5.81 16.14
C PHE A 88 13.24 -6.24 17.29
N LEU A 89 14.56 -6.06 17.16
CA LEU A 89 15.54 -6.37 18.21
C LEU A 89 15.52 -5.36 19.38
N PHE A 90 14.96 -4.18 19.19
CA PHE A 90 14.90 -3.12 20.22
C PHE A 90 13.62 -3.15 21.06
N GLY A 91 12.84 -4.24 21.03
CA GLY A 91 11.66 -4.41 21.89
C GLY A 91 10.44 -3.57 21.50
N LEU A 92 10.50 -2.83 20.39
CA LEU A 92 9.39 -2.01 19.88
C LEU A 92 8.14 -2.86 19.59
N SER A 93 8.33 -4.08 19.07
CA SER A 93 7.21 -5.01 18.83
C SER A 93 6.63 -5.59 20.11
N SER A 94 7.44 -5.81 21.15
CA SER A 94 6.96 -6.33 22.44
C SER A 94 6.23 -5.28 23.26
N GLY A 95 6.52 -3.99 23.06
CA GLY A 95 5.76 -2.88 23.66
C GLY A 95 4.47 -2.54 22.92
N ALA A 96 4.33 -2.95 21.66
CA ALA A 96 3.14 -2.73 20.84
C ALA A 96 2.13 -3.90 20.85
N ALA A 97 2.58 -5.09 21.25
CA ALA A 97 1.77 -6.30 21.41
C ALA A 97 1.04 -6.31 22.75
#